data_AF-A0A0P7HVH1-F1
#
_entry.id   AF-A0A0P7HVH1-F1
#
_cell.length_a   1.000
_cell.length_b   1.000
_cell.length_c   1.000
_cell.angle_alpha   90.00
_cell.angle_beta   90.00
_cell.angle_gamma   90.00
#
_symmetry.space_group_name_H-M   'P 1'
#
loop_
_entity.id
_entity.type
_entity.pdbx_description
1 polymer ?
#
loop_
_entity_poly.entity_id
_entity_poly.type
_entity_poly.pdbx_seq_one_letter_code
_entity_poly.pdbx_strand_id
1 'polypeptide(L)'
;MTATRAGDVPGGESYQHTFETLGTHEYFCIPHESVGMVASVEVVEELEETEAAGGGGPAVPDSAKTLGVGAAFAMVATLLIAFFFLKYGGDNPGHEAE
;
A
#
# COMPACT_ATOMS: atom_id res chain seq x y z
N MET A 1 40.62 21.41 5.60
CA MET A 1 39.65 21.67 4.51
C MET A 1 38.63 20.54 4.54
N THR A 2 37.68 20.60 5.47
CA THR A 2 36.63 19.58 5.59
C THR A 2 35.46 20.08 4.75
N ALA A 3 35.41 19.64 3.50
CA ALA A 3 34.17 19.76 2.73
C ALA A 3 33.16 18.85 3.43
N THR A 4 32.19 19.43 4.13
CA THR A 4 31.02 18.69 4.62
C THR A 4 30.35 18.13 3.37
N ARG A 5 30.57 16.85 3.09
CA ARG A 5 29.87 16.19 1.99
C ARG A 5 28.38 16.27 2.34
N ALA A 6 27.58 16.85 1.45
CA ALA A 6 26.14 16.87 1.64
C ALA A 6 25.66 15.42 1.84
N GLY A 7 24.96 15.15 2.95
CA GLY A 7 24.47 13.81 3.29
C GLY A 7 25.14 13.08 4.46
N ASP A 8 26.05 13.71 5.20
CA ASP A 8 26.46 13.20 6.53
C ASP A 8 25.38 13.51 7.56
N VAL A 9 24.59 12.49 7.93
CA VAL A 9 23.40 12.61 8.80
C VAL A 9 23.70 11.91 10.12
N PRO A 10 23.75 12.63 11.25
CA PRO A 10 23.93 12.03 12.57
C PRO A 10 22.80 11.05 12.93
N GLY A 11 23.09 10.14 13.87
CA GLY A 11 22.08 9.19 14.36
C GLY A 11 20.87 9.89 14.97
N GLY A 12 19.67 9.55 14.49
CA GLY A 12 18.41 10.14 14.92
C GLY A 12 17.97 11.38 14.14
N GLU A 13 18.80 11.86 13.20
CA GLU A 13 18.47 12.98 12.32
C GLU A 13 17.91 12.48 10.97
N SER A 14 17.39 13.41 10.17
CA SER A 14 16.89 13.15 8.82
C SER A 14 17.48 14.11 7.79
N TYR A 15 17.48 13.68 6.53
CA TYR A 15 17.91 14.48 5.39
C TYR A 15 16.87 14.37 4.27
N GLN A 16 16.73 15.43 3.49
CA GLN A 16 15.82 15.50 2.36
C GLN A 16 16.54 16.06 1.13
N HIS A 17 16.22 15.49 -0.03
CA HIS A 17 16.68 15.93 -1.33
C HIS A 17 15.53 15.89 -2.35
N THR A 18 15.49 16.89 -3.24
CA THR A 18 14.59 16.93 -4.39
C THR A 18 15.42 16.75 -5.65
N PHE A 19 15.05 15.78 -6.47
CA PHE A 19 15.68 15.56 -7.77
C PHE A 19 15.03 16.46 -8.82
N GLU A 20 15.84 17.28 -9.50
CA GLU A 20 15.35 18.22 -10.52
C GLU A 20 15.40 17.64 -11.95
N THR A 21 16.00 16.47 -12.13
CA THR A 21 16.17 15.84 -13.45
C THR A 21 15.71 14.40 -13.45
N LEU A 22 15.05 14.01 -14.55
CA LEU A 22 14.68 12.64 -14.84
C LEU A 22 15.91 11.73 -14.97
N GLY A 23 15.71 10.45 -14.73
CA GLY A 23 16.72 9.39 -14.86
C GLY A 23 17.00 8.64 -13.57
N THR A 24 17.97 7.73 -13.63
CA THR A 24 18.43 6.93 -12.49
C THR A 24 19.54 7.66 -11.76
N HIS A 25 19.35 7.84 -10.45
CA HIS A 25 20.29 8.48 -9.54
C HIS A 25 20.80 7.43 -8.55
N GLU A 26 22.09 7.13 -8.60
CA GLU A 26 22.72 6.19 -7.68
C GLU A 26 23.01 6.86 -6.34
N TYR A 27 22.69 6.16 -5.26
CA TYR A 27 22.95 6.54 -3.89
C TYR A 27 23.94 5.56 -3.27
N PHE A 28 24.89 6.10 -2.51
CA PHE A 28 25.73 5.32 -1.63
C PHE A 28 26.11 6.12 -0.39
N CYS A 29 26.22 5.43 0.75
CA CYS A 29 26.80 6.01 1.93
C CYS A 29 28.30 5.73 1.92
N ILE A 30 29.12 6.78 1.76
CA ILE A 30 30.57 6.69 1.59
C ILE A 30 31.28 5.74 2.58
N PRO A 31 31.07 5.83 3.92
CA PRO A 31 31.74 4.91 4.85
C PRO A 31 31.18 3.48 4.81
N HIS A 32 30.01 3.24 4.20
CA HIS A 32 29.29 1.97 4.22
C HIS A 32 29.09 1.35 2.81
N GLU A 33 29.65 1.96 1.77
CA GLU A 33 29.53 1.48 0.39
C GLU A 33 30.10 0.06 0.23
N SER A 34 31.25 -0.21 0.85
CA SER A 34 31.92 -1.51 0.79
C SER A 34 31.13 -2.64 1.46
N VAL A 35 30.20 -2.30 2.37
CA VAL A 35 29.28 -3.24 3.02
C VAL A 35 27.87 -3.19 2.41
N GLY A 36 27.72 -2.53 1.25
CA GLY A 36 26.52 -2.58 0.43
C GLY A 36 25.45 -1.56 0.78
N MET A 37 25.78 -0.46 1.47
CA MET A 37 24.83 0.65 1.66
C MET A 37 24.73 1.50 0.39
N VAL A 38 24.15 0.89 -0.65
CA VAL A 38 23.91 1.44 -1.98
C VAL A 38 22.43 1.34 -2.32
N ALA A 39 21.91 2.25 -3.15
CA ALA A 39 20.55 2.24 -3.66
C ALA A 39 20.47 3.00 -4.98
N SER A 40 19.37 2.84 -5.72
CA SER A 40 19.08 3.60 -6.93
C SER A 40 17.71 4.27 -6.81
N VAL A 41 17.61 5.53 -7.23
CA VAL A 41 16.35 6.28 -7.31
C VAL A 41 16.04 6.57 -8.77
N GLU A 42 14.92 6.08 -9.28
CA GLU A 42 14.48 6.38 -10.64
C GLU A 42 13.45 7.53 -10.62
N VAL A 43 13.73 8.59 -11.36
CA VAL A 43 12.88 9.77 -11.48
C VAL A 43 12.30 9.79 -12.90
N VAL A 44 10.98 9.64 -13.00
CA VAL A 44 10.23 9.52 -14.26
C VAL A 44 9.14 10.58 -14.35
N GLU A 45 8.69 10.90 -15.57
CA GLU A 45 7.61 11.87 -15.81
C GLU A 45 6.25 11.33 -15.37
N GLU A 46 5.99 10.07 -15.70
CA GLU A 46 4.82 9.32 -15.31
C GLU A 46 5.31 8.03 -14.66
N LEU A 47 4.78 7.74 -13.47
CA LEU A 47 4.91 6.42 -12.90
C LEU A 47 3.98 5.52 -13.71
N GLU A 48 4.54 4.63 -14.53
CA GLU A 48 3.75 3.47 -14.94
C GLU A 48 3.37 2.76 -13.64
N GLU A 49 2.08 2.74 -13.32
CA GLU A 49 1.55 1.94 -12.23
C GLU A 49 1.76 0.45 -12.57
N THR A 50 3.00 -0.01 -12.45
CA THR A 50 3.25 -1.38 -12.05
C THR A 50 2.86 -1.47 -10.60
N GLU A 51 1.55 -1.55 -10.33
CA GLU A 51 0.92 -1.64 -9.01
C GLU A 51 1.92 -1.28 -7.92
N ALA A 52 2.21 0.02 -7.79
CA ALA A 52 3.14 0.48 -6.78
C ALA A 52 2.68 -0.18 -5.49
N ALA A 53 3.56 -1.01 -4.93
CA ALA A 53 3.33 -1.71 -3.69
C ALA A 53 3.04 -0.64 -2.64
N GLY A 54 1.75 -0.31 -2.51
CA GLY A 54 1.19 0.54 -1.48
C GLY A 54 1.40 -0.20 -0.19
N GLY A 55 2.52 0.09 0.46
CA GLY A 55 3.04 -0.64 1.59
C GLY A 55 4.05 -1.70 1.15
N GLY A 56 5.25 -1.65 1.71
CA GLY A 56 6.33 -2.62 1.54
C GLY A 56 6.01 -4.02 2.09
N GLY A 57 4.83 -4.55 1.76
CA GLY A 57 4.42 -5.91 2.02
C GLY A 57 4.88 -6.86 0.90
N PRO A 58 4.98 -8.16 1.18
CA PRO A 58 5.30 -9.17 0.16
C PRO A 58 4.33 -9.10 -1.02
N ALA A 59 4.83 -9.31 -2.24
CA ALA A 59 3.98 -9.43 -3.43
C ALA A 59 2.96 -10.58 -3.23
N VAL A 60 1.69 -10.22 -3.20
CA VAL A 60 0.59 -11.18 -2.99
C VAL A 60 0.07 -11.66 -4.36
N PRO A 61 -0.11 -12.98 -4.58
CA PRO A 61 -0.60 -13.53 -5.86
C PRO A 61 -1.98 -13.00 -6.26
N ASP A 62 -2.24 -12.85 -7.57
CA ASP A 62 -3.52 -12.37 -8.11
C ASP A 62 -4.73 -13.23 -7.71
N SER A 63 -4.48 -14.52 -7.47
CA SER A 63 -5.48 -15.45 -6.93
C SER A 63 -5.95 -15.05 -5.53
N ALA A 64 -5.09 -14.47 -4.70
CA ALA A 64 -5.47 -14.04 -3.35
C ALA A 64 -6.22 -12.70 -3.37
N LYS A 65 -5.91 -11.80 -4.30
CA LYS A 65 -6.68 -10.57 -4.52
C LYS A 65 -8.14 -10.88 -4.92
N THR A 66 -8.32 -11.79 -5.88
CA THR A 66 -9.65 -12.23 -6.33
C THR A 66 -10.42 -12.96 -5.22
N LEU A 67 -9.74 -13.80 -4.43
CA LEU A 67 -10.33 -14.45 -3.26
C LEU A 67 -10.82 -13.42 -2.22
N GLY A 68 -10.03 -12.37 -1.97
CA GLY A 68 -10.39 -11.29 -1.05
C GLY A 68 -11.64 -10.53 -1.51
N VAL A 69 -11.71 -10.17 -2.79
CA VAL A 69 -12.89 -9.50 -3.37
C VAL A 69 -14.13 -10.38 -3.30
N GLY A 70 -14.01 -11.67 -3.63
CA GLY A 70 -15.12 -12.63 -3.56
C GLY A 70 -15.67 -12.79 -2.13
N ALA A 71 -14.78 -12.89 -1.14
CA ALA A 71 -15.17 -12.99 0.27
C ALA A 71 -15.87 -11.72 0.76
N ALA A 72 -15.37 -10.53 0.39
CA ALA A 72 -16.00 -9.27 0.74
C ALA A 72 -17.41 -9.15 0.12
N PHE A 73 -17.56 -9.51 -1.16
CA PHE A 73 -18.86 -9.52 -1.83
C PHE A 73 -19.84 -10.48 -1.14
N ALA A 74 -19.42 -11.69 -0.78
CA ALA A 74 -20.26 -12.66 -0.09
C ALA A 74 -20.75 -12.14 1.28
N MET A 75 -19.86 -11.50 2.05
CA MET A 75 -20.25 -10.88 3.32
C MET A 75 -21.27 -9.76 3.12
N VAL A 76 -21.04 -8.85 2.16
CA VAL A 76 -21.97 -7.77 1.85
C VAL A 76 -23.32 -8.33 1.37
N ALA A 77 -23.32 -9.29 0.45
CA ALA A 77 -24.55 -9.92 -0.04
C ALA A 77 -25.35 -10.56 1.09
N THR A 78 -24.68 -11.26 2.01
CA THR A 78 -25.32 -11.85 3.19
C THR A 78 -25.98 -10.78 4.07
N LEU A 79 -25.28 -9.67 4.33
CA LEU A 79 -25.82 -8.55 5.11
C LEU A 79 -27.01 -7.88 4.41
N LEU A 80 -26.96 -7.71 3.08
CA LEU A 80 -28.05 -7.14 2.31
C LEU A 80 -29.30 -8.04 2.29
N ILE A 81 -29.11 -9.36 2.19
CA ILE A 81 -30.21 -10.32 2.25
C ILE A 81 -30.85 -10.31 3.65
N ALA A 82 -30.03 -10.35 4.71
CA ALA A 82 -30.53 -10.26 6.08
C ALA A 82 -31.29 -8.94 6.32
N PHE A 83 -30.74 -7.81 5.83
CA PHE A 83 -31.42 -6.53 5.87
C PHE A 83 -32.75 -6.54 5.12
N PHE A 84 -32.81 -7.14 3.93
CA PHE A 84 -34.05 -7.25 3.15
C PHE A 84 -35.15 -7.99 3.93
N PHE A 85 -34.84 -9.12 4.56
CA PHE A 85 -35.80 -9.83 5.41
C PHE A 85 -36.23 -9.02 6.63
N LEU A 86 -35.29 -8.37 7.33
CA LEU A 86 -35.61 -7.50 8.47
C LEU A 86 -36.45 -6.28 8.06
N LYS A 87 -36.20 -5.71 6.88
CA LYS A 87 -36.78 -4.45 6.41
C LYS A 87 -38.12 -4.63 5.69
N TYR A 88 -38.31 -5.77 5.02
CA TYR A 88 -39.43 -6.01 4.10
C TYR A 88 -40.11 -7.38 4.26
N GLY A 89 -39.52 -8.35 4.96
CA GLY A 89 -40.06 -9.72 5.11
C GLY A 89 -40.81 -9.98 6.42
N GLY A 90 -41.20 -8.92 7.14
CA GLY A 90 -41.85 -9.00 8.45
C GLY A 90 -43.37 -8.80 8.41
N ASP A 91 -44.11 -9.69 7.74
CA ASP A 91 -45.55 -9.88 7.93
C ASP A 91 -45.81 -11.30 8.44
N ASN A 92 -46.18 -11.42 9.72
CA ASN A 92 -46.61 -12.68 10.33
C ASN A 92 -48.14 -12.80 10.25
N PRO A 93 -48.73 -13.49 9.25
CA PRO A 93 -50.11 -13.95 9.36
C PRO A 93 -50.17 -15.16 10.30
N GLY A 94 -50.12 -14.92 11.61
CA GLY A 94 -50.09 -16.03 12.59
C GLY A 94 -50.17 -15.70 14.07
N HIS A 95 -50.43 -14.44 14.46
CA HIS A 95 -50.70 -14.09 15.87
C HIS A 95 -52.02 -13.33 16.04
N GLU A 96 -53.10 -13.89 15.50
CA GLU A 96 -54.47 -13.58 15.93
C GLU A 96 -55.29 -14.89 15.98
N ALA A 97 -55.17 -15.62 17.09
CA ALA A 97 -56.17 -16.53 17.68
C ALA A 97 -55.45 -17.49 18.63
N GLU A 98 -55.16 -17.02 19.84
CA GLU A 98 -55.57 -17.57 21.15
C GLU A 98 -54.82 -16.85 22.29
#